data_AF-A0A9W4GPD0-F1
#
_entry.id   AF-A0A9W4GPD0-F1
#
_cell.length_a   1.000
_cell.length_b   1.000
_cell.length_c   1.000
_cell.angle_alpha   90.00
_cell.angle_beta   90.00
_cell.angle_gamma   90.00
#
_symmetry.space_group_name_H-M   'P 1'
#
loop_
_entity.id
_entity.type
_entity.pdbx_description
1 polymer ?
#
loop_
_entity_poly.entity_id
_entity_poly.type
_entity_poly.pdbx_seq_one_letter_code
_entity_poly.pdbx_strand_id
1 'polypeptide(L)' 'MTANREVRKTVDHPSVGPVTVDCDVLTDGDTELKIVLMTAAPGSEDETKLQLTTVVGPPAGTRN' A
#
# COMPACT_ATOMS: atom_id res chain seq x y z
N MET A 1 3.16 0.11 -21.24
CA MET A 1 2.86 0.25 -19.80
C MET A 1 1.41 0.67 -19.65
N THR A 2 0.60 -0.18 -19.03
CA THR A 2 -0.83 0.10 -18.79
C THR A 2 -1.03 0.39 -17.31
N ALA A 3 -1.80 1.43 -17.01
CA ALA A 3 -2.21 1.77 -15.65
C ALA A 3 -3.68 1.40 -15.45
N ASN A 4 -3.98 0.57 -14.46
CA ASN A 4 -5.34 0.39 -13.98
C ASN A 4 -5.57 1.37 -12.82
N ARG A 5 -6.61 2.20 -12.94
CA ARG A 5 -6.78 3.42 -12.16
C ARG A 5 -7.79 3.20 -11.02
N GLU A 6 -7.28 3.34 -9.79
CA GLU A 6 -7.98 3.54 -8.50
C GLU A 6 -8.90 2.40 -8.03
N VAL A 7 -8.31 1.40 -7.37
CA VAL A 7 -9.06 0.47 -6.50
C VAL A 7 -8.85 0.88 -5.05
N ARG A 8 -9.91 1.27 -4.34
CA ARG A 8 -9.86 1.48 -2.89
C ARG A 8 -9.76 0.15 -2.16
N LYS A 9 -8.81 0.06 -1.24
CA LYS A 9 -8.61 -1.11 -0.38
C LYS A 9 -8.38 -0.67 1.05
N THR A 10 -8.79 -1.52 1.99
CA THR A 10 -8.37 -1.42 3.38
C THR A 10 -7.35 -2.51 3.65
N VAL A 11 -6.18 -2.13 4.16
CA VAL A 11 -5.08 -3.04 4.51
C VAL A 11 -4.98 -3.09 6.02
N ASP A 12 -5.09 -4.28 6.59
CA ASP A 12 -4.86 -4.51 8.02
C ASP A 12 -3.35 -4.55 8.31
N HIS A 13 -2.79 -3.43 8.77
CA HIS A 13 -1.38 -3.37 9.16
C HIS A 13 -1.20 -3.77 10.63
N PRO A 14 -0.28 -4.71 10.96
CA PRO A 14 -0.17 -5.28 12.30
C PRO A 14 0.14 -4.26 13.40
N SER A 15 0.78 -3.14 13.06
CA SER A 15 1.20 -2.14 14.05
C SER A 15 0.37 -0.85 14.06
N VAL A 16 -0.24 -0.48 12.92
CA VAL A 16 -0.97 0.80 12.80
C VAL A 16 -2.48 0.59 12.59
N GLY A 17 -2.92 -0.67 12.58
CA GLY A 17 -4.31 -1.06 12.36
C GLY A 17 -4.72 -0.95 10.88
N PRO A 18 -6.04 -0.91 10.61
CA PRO A 18 -6.56 -0.78 9.26
C PRO A 18 -6.19 0.58 8.65
N VAL A 19 -5.72 0.55 7.40
CA VAL A 19 -5.37 1.74 6.60
C VAL A 19 -6.08 1.66 5.26
N THR A 20 -6.84 2.69 4.91
CA THR A 20 -7.47 2.81 3.60
C THR A 20 -6.52 3.42 2.59
N VAL A 21 -6.34 2.76 1.45
CA VAL A 21 -5.45 3.21 0.37
C VAL A 21 -6.14 3.16 -0.98
N ASP A 22 -5.85 4.15 -1.81
CA ASP A 22 -6.11 4.12 -3.23
C ASP A 22 -4.94 3.39 -3.92
N CYS A 23 -5.28 2.36 -4.68
CA CYS A 23 -4.31 1.50 -5.38
C CYS A 23 -4.34 1.75 -6.88
N ASP A 24 -3.16 1.99 -7.45
CA ASP A 24 -2.92 1.95 -8.90
C ASP A 24 -1.97 0.81 -9.23
N VAL A 25 -2.28 0.05 -10.27
CA VAL A 25 -1.43 -1.06 -10.73
C VAL A 25 -0.82 -0.69 -12.07
N LEU A 26 0.50 -0.64 -12.08
CA LEU A 26 1.29 -0.45 -13.29
C LEU A 26 1.82 -1.82 -13.74
N THR A 27 1.48 -2.20 -14.96
CA THR A 27 1.94 -3.46 -15.56
C THR A 27 2.80 -3.15 -16.78
N ASP A 28 3.96 -3.81 -16.84
CA ASP A 28 4.77 -3.85 -18.05
C ASP A 28 4.21 -4.95 -18.97
N GLY A 29 4.12 -4.65 -20.27
CA GLY A 29 3.42 -5.54 -21.22
C GLY A 29 4.18 -6.83 -21.52
N ASP A 30 5.50 -6.79 -21.34
CA ASP A 30 6.42 -7.87 -21.69
C ASP A 30 6.80 -8.75 -20.48
N THR A 31 6.60 -8.25 -19.25
CA THR A 31 6.90 -9.00 -18.02
C THR A 31 5.63 -9.23 -17.20
N GLU A 32 5.53 -10.37 -16.53
CA GLU A 32 4.41 -10.64 -15.60
C GLU A 32 4.51 -9.83 -14.29
N LEU A 33 5.48 -8.91 -14.19
CA LEU A 33 5.69 -8.07 -13.02
C LEU A 33 4.68 -6.93 -12.95
N LYS A 34 4.21 -6.64 -11.74
CA LYS A 34 3.25 -5.59 -11.45
C LYS A 34 3.78 -4.73 -10.32
N ILE A 35 3.73 -3.41 -10.52
CA ILE A 35 4.01 -2.43 -9.47
C ILE A 35 2.66 -1.94 -8.95
N VAL A 36 2.46 -2.03 -7.63
CA VAL A 36 1.26 -1.51 -6.97
C VAL A 36 1.64 -0.26 -6.21
N LEU A 37 1.11 0.88 -6.64
CA LEU A 37 1.23 2.14 -5.92
C LEU A 37 0.09 2.21 -4.92
N MET A 38 0.41 2.46 -3.66
CA MET A 38 -0.54 2.60 -2.57
C MET A 38 -0.42 4.01 -2.03
N THR A 39 -1.52 4.76 -2.08
CA THR A 39 -1.60 6.15 -1.61
C THR A 39 -2.78 6.31 -0.69
N ALA A 40 -2.80 7.37 0.13
CA ALA A 40 -3.94 7.71 0.96
C ALA A 40 -4.36 9.16 0.66
N ALA A 41 -5.62 9.49 0.97
CA ALA A 41 -6.13 10.83 0.77
C ALA A 41 -5.29 11.87 1.54
N PRO A 42 -4.82 12.96 0.92
CA PRO A 42 -4.02 13.96 1.61
C PRO A 42 -4.73 14.57 2.82
N GLY A 43 -4.02 14.72 3.94
CA GLY A 43 -4.54 15.24 5.20
C GLY A 43 -5.45 14.28 5.97
N SER A 44 -5.65 13.05 5.50
CA SER A 44 -6.47 12.06 6.18
C SER A 44 -5.73 11.36 7.32
N GLU A 45 -6.49 10.71 8.21
CA GLU A 45 -5.93 9.82 9.22
C GLU A 45 -5.17 8.65 8.56
N ASP A 46 -5.67 8.15 7.43
CA ASP A 46 -5.03 7.07 6.67
C ASP A 46 -3.66 7.49 6.11
N GLU A 47 -3.49 8.75 5.68
CA GLU A 47 -2.18 9.27 5.28
C GLU A 47 -1.18 9.22 6.44
N THR A 48 -1.62 9.63 7.63
CA THR A 48 -0.78 9.58 8.83
C THR A 48 -0.40 8.14 9.17
N LYS A 49 -1.37 7.21 9.16
CA LYS A 49 -1.12 5.78 9.42
C LYS A 49 -0.17 5.18 8.38
N LEU A 50 -0.36 5.51 7.09
CA LEU A 50 0.48 5.03 6.01
C LEU A 50 1.94 5.50 6.20
N GLN A 51 2.16 6.77 6.58
CA GLN A 51 3.50 7.27 6.90
C GLN A 51 4.13 6.53 8.11
N LEU A 52 3.34 6.25 9.15
CA LEU A 52 3.82 5.53 10.34
C LEU A 52 4.32 4.11 10.02
N THR A 53 3.81 3.44 8.97
CA THR A 53 4.31 2.12 8.56
C THR A 53 5.80 2.14 8.21
N THR A 54 6.30 3.26 7.67
CA THR A 54 7.73 3.41 7.31
C THR A 54 8.61 3.52 8.55
N VAL A 55 8.07 4.03 9.66
CA VAL A 55 8.78 4.22 10.93
C VAL A 55 8.82 2.91 11.75
N VAL A 56 7.69 2.23 11.86
CA VAL A 56 7.57 1.01 12.67
C VAL A 56 8.28 -0.17 12.01
N GLY A 57 8.43 -0.14 10.69
CA GLY A 57 9.03 -1.21 9.91
C GLY A 57 8.13 -2.45 9.85
N PRO A 58 8.56 -3.49 9.12
CA PRO A 58 7.81 -4.74 9.07
C PRO A 58 7.75 -5.39 10.45
N PRO A 59 6.68 -6.15 10.76
CA PRO A 59 6.65 -6.93 12.00
C PRO A 59 7.89 -7.83 12.07
N ALA A 60 8.39 -8.09 13.29
CA ALA A 60 9.48 -9.03 13.51
C ALA A 60 9.07 -10.38 12.91
N GLY A 61 9.55 -10.65 11.70
CA GLY A 61 9.20 -11.85 10.97
C GLY A 61 9.66 -13.04 11.80
N THR A 62 8.73 -13.88 12.23
CA THR A 62 9.05 -15.25 12.61
C THR A 62 9.50 -15.95 11.33
N ARG A 63 10.80 -15.90 11.04
CA ARG A 63 11.42 -16.76 10.04
C ARG A 63 11.21 -18.21 10.53
N ASN A 64 10.32 -18.93 9.87
CA ASN A 64 10.23 -20.38 9.93
C ASN A 64 11.29 -20.96 9.00
#